data_AF-A0A957C081-F1
#
_entry.id   AF-A0A957C081-F1
#
_cell.length_a   1.000
_cell.length_b   1.000
_cell.length_c   1.000
_cell.angle_alpha   90.00
_cell.angle_beta   90.00
_cell.angle_gamma   90.00
#
_symmetry.space_group_name_H-M   'P 1'
#
loop_
_entity.id
_entity.type
_entity.pdbx_description
1 polymer ?
#
loop_
_entity_poly.entity_id
_entity_poly.type
_entity_poly.pdbx_seq_one_letter_code
_entity_poly.pdbx_strand_id
1 'polypeptide(L)'
;MSRSSQSGNIYSFAHFLAERFGVPDVLYIPAGASLDHRVENAIVWVEEDAALENHLPQIHTLAQQAPALLLSVPDAERSGVGRWSLDSLQNSLVENGFYVDFIGYAVGASGKRDTLLAILDPTDTLAKQSAPDDFRVVIFLTVYNEADIITPTLTYLISQGVQVYVIDNWSDDGTYEQAQQHIGRGVIAVERFPQPQPEQHTFSLFHLMKHVEELAQQVEADWFMHYDCDEIREACWHDVSLHDAIYQVDQRGFTAIDHTVINFEPVDDTYQPQTDFAAHFRHYDFGRRPGLFRQIKGWKNLGVPVNLAAKGGHHVRFEGMRVFPYKFLLRHYPLRSKAQAVAKIRQRQQQSNPAERAHG
;
A
#
# COMPACT_ATOMS: atom_id res chain seq x y z
N MET A 1 -19.93 6.77 32.38
CA MET A 1 -18.87 5.82 32.79
C MET A 1 -17.64 6.14 31.97
N SER A 2 -16.54 6.45 32.66
CA SER A 2 -15.43 7.28 32.20
C SER A 2 -14.54 6.58 31.17
N ARG A 3 -14.49 7.11 29.94
CA ARG A 3 -13.42 6.80 28.98
C ARG A 3 -12.13 7.47 29.47
N SER A 4 -11.22 6.68 30.04
CA SER A 4 -9.87 7.13 30.38
C SER A 4 -9.11 7.45 29.09
N SER A 5 -8.51 8.64 29.05
CA SER A 5 -7.91 9.27 27.88
C SER A 5 -6.50 8.77 27.54
N GLN A 6 -6.19 7.48 27.72
CA GLN A 6 -4.82 6.98 27.64
C GLN A 6 -4.61 5.67 26.85
N SER A 7 -5.68 4.98 26.42
CA SER A 7 -5.67 3.83 25.49
C SER A 7 -6.11 4.17 24.05
N GLY A 8 -6.18 5.48 23.73
CA GLY A 8 -6.88 5.97 22.54
C GLY A 8 -6.32 5.49 21.19
N ASN A 9 -5.02 5.19 21.08
CA ASN A 9 -4.41 4.85 19.80
C ASN A 9 -4.66 3.39 19.39
N ILE A 10 -4.41 2.42 20.28
CA ILE A 10 -4.68 1.00 20.00
C ILE A 10 -6.19 0.78 19.84
N TYR A 11 -7.00 1.40 20.71
CA TYR A 11 -8.46 1.35 20.59
C TYR A 11 -8.95 1.92 19.25
N SER A 12 -8.50 3.11 18.85
CA SER A 12 -8.89 3.70 17.56
C SER A 12 -8.43 2.85 16.38
N PHE A 13 -7.25 2.22 16.50
CA PHE A 13 -6.75 1.31 15.48
C PHE A 13 -7.57 0.01 15.39
N ALA A 14 -7.98 -0.58 16.52
CA ALA A 14 -8.87 -1.74 16.54
C ALA A 14 -10.23 -1.44 15.90
N HIS A 15 -10.79 -0.25 16.16
CA HIS A 15 -12.02 0.22 15.51
C HIS A 15 -11.83 0.48 14.01
N PHE A 16 -10.69 1.02 13.61
CA PHE A 16 -10.33 1.14 12.19
C PHE A 16 -10.28 -0.24 11.52
N LEU A 17 -9.66 -1.25 12.15
CA LEU A 17 -9.67 -2.62 11.62
C LEU A 17 -11.10 -3.16 11.55
N ALA A 18 -11.94 -2.94 12.57
CA ALA A 18 -13.32 -3.40 12.57
C ALA A 18 -14.11 -2.83 11.38
N GLU A 19 -13.98 -1.53 11.11
CA GLU A 19 -14.55 -0.87 9.93
C GLU A 19 -14.06 -1.52 8.62
N ARG A 20 -12.75 -1.79 8.50
CA ARG A 20 -12.15 -2.37 7.28
C ARG A 20 -12.56 -3.82 7.04
N PHE A 21 -12.57 -4.63 8.08
CA PHE A 21 -13.02 -6.03 8.00
C PHE A 21 -14.55 -6.14 7.84
N GLY A 22 -15.29 -5.06 8.10
CA GLY A 22 -16.75 -5.02 7.99
C GLY A 22 -17.44 -5.69 9.18
N VAL A 23 -16.81 -5.64 10.35
CA VAL A 23 -17.33 -6.21 11.59
C VAL A 23 -17.81 -5.09 12.53
N PRO A 24 -18.94 -5.29 13.25
CA PRO A 24 -19.58 -4.23 14.02
C PRO A 24 -18.83 -3.85 15.30
N ASP A 25 -18.03 -4.77 15.86
CA ASP A 25 -17.57 -4.68 17.24
C ASP A 25 -16.07 -4.94 17.41
N VAL A 26 -15.56 -4.45 18.54
CA VAL A 26 -14.23 -4.76 19.06
C VAL A 26 -14.41 -5.40 20.44
N LEU A 27 -13.97 -6.64 20.60
CA LEU A 27 -13.90 -7.32 21.89
C LEU A 27 -12.55 -7.00 22.55
N TYR A 28 -12.59 -6.15 23.57
CA TYR A 28 -11.42 -5.84 24.39
C TYR A 28 -11.37 -6.74 25.63
N ILE A 29 -10.25 -7.45 25.82
CA ILE A 29 -9.98 -8.32 26.95
C ILE A 29 -8.75 -7.77 27.69
N PRO A 30 -8.93 -7.13 28.87
CA PRO A 30 -7.83 -6.59 29.65
C PRO A 30 -7.01 -7.70 30.31
N ALA A 31 -5.75 -7.40 30.65
CA ALA A 31 -4.87 -8.33 31.35
C ALA A 31 -5.52 -8.88 32.64
N GLY A 32 -5.41 -10.20 32.83
CA GLY A 32 -6.00 -10.92 33.97
C GLY A 32 -7.49 -11.24 33.86
N ALA A 33 -8.18 -10.81 32.79
CA ALA A 33 -9.54 -11.27 32.50
C ALA A 33 -9.56 -12.71 31.95
N SER A 34 -10.72 -13.35 31.99
CA SER A 34 -10.92 -14.66 31.35
C SER A 34 -10.71 -14.54 29.84
N LEU A 35 -10.05 -15.54 29.24
CA LEU A 35 -9.92 -15.68 27.78
C LEU A 35 -10.96 -16.63 27.18
N ASP A 36 -11.84 -17.20 28.01
CA ASP A 36 -12.94 -18.07 27.58
C ASP A 36 -14.09 -17.23 27.00
N HIS A 37 -13.87 -16.72 25.79
CA HIS A 37 -14.82 -15.94 25.03
C HIS A 37 -15.13 -16.62 23.69
N ARG A 38 -16.41 -16.60 23.32
CA ARG A 38 -16.84 -16.89 21.96
C ARG A 38 -16.80 -15.59 21.16
N VAL A 39 -16.04 -15.56 20.08
CA VAL A 39 -15.91 -14.38 19.22
C VAL A 39 -16.91 -14.52 18.07
N GLU A 40 -17.89 -13.63 18.03
CA GLU A 40 -18.86 -13.55 16.93
C GLU A 40 -18.69 -12.21 16.22
N ASN A 41 -18.06 -12.24 15.05
CA ASN A 41 -17.98 -11.08 14.15
C ASN A 41 -17.40 -9.82 14.84
N ALA A 42 -16.21 -9.94 15.44
CA ALA A 42 -15.53 -8.83 16.11
C ALA A 42 -14.02 -8.90 15.90
N ILE A 43 -13.37 -7.73 15.91
CA ILE A 43 -11.92 -7.66 16.11
C ILE A 43 -11.63 -7.91 17.59
N VAL A 44 -10.62 -8.71 17.90
CA VAL A 44 -10.25 -9.01 19.28
C VAL A 44 -9.02 -8.19 19.64
N TRP A 45 -9.02 -7.54 20.79
CA TRP A 45 -7.85 -6.92 21.38
C TRP A 45 -7.61 -7.50 22.77
N VAL A 46 -6.51 -8.22 22.92
CA VAL A 46 -6.06 -8.81 24.20
C VAL A 46 -4.89 -7.99 24.74
N GLU A 47 -5.00 -7.55 25.99
CA GLU A 47 -3.88 -7.02 26.76
C GLU A 47 -3.32 -8.12 27.67
N GLU A 48 -2.01 -8.32 27.66
CA GLU A 48 -1.33 -9.35 28.44
C GLU A 48 -0.08 -8.81 29.13
N ASP A 49 0.44 -9.57 30.08
CA ASP A 49 1.63 -9.21 30.85
C ASP A 49 2.77 -10.24 30.73
N ALA A 50 3.58 -10.37 31.79
CA ALA A 50 4.67 -11.35 31.83
C ALA A 50 4.18 -12.80 31.69
N ALA A 51 2.92 -13.09 32.05
CA ALA A 51 2.32 -14.42 32.04
C ALA A 51 1.81 -14.90 30.67
N LEU A 52 1.96 -14.10 29.61
CA LEU A 52 1.48 -14.37 28.24
C LEU A 52 1.68 -15.83 27.78
N GLU A 53 2.83 -16.45 28.05
CA GLU A 53 3.14 -17.84 27.64
C GLU A 53 2.09 -18.85 28.11
N ASN A 54 1.50 -18.65 29.30
CA ASN A 54 0.48 -19.54 29.85
C ASN A 54 -0.88 -19.40 29.14
N HIS A 55 -1.05 -18.34 28.36
CA HIS A 55 -2.30 -17.94 27.73
C HIS A 55 -2.28 -18.11 26.20
N LEU A 56 -1.11 -18.42 25.61
CA LEU A 56 -0.95 -18.59 24.16
C LEU A 56 -1.96 -19.59 23.54
N PRO A 57 -2.27 -20.76 24.13
CA PRO A 57 -3.28 -21.66 23.56
C PRO A 57 -4.69 -21.04 23.45
N GLN A 58 -5.10 -20.27 24.47
CA GLN A 58 -6.38 -19.57 24.47
C GLN A 58 -6.38 -18.41 23.48
N ILE A 59 -5.29 -17.65 23.41
CA ILE A 59 -5.13 -16.54 22.44
C ILE A 59 -5.16 -17.07 21.01
N HIS A 60 -4.54 -18.22 20.74
CA HIS A 60 -4.59 -18.88 19.44
C HIS A 60 -6.04 -19.27 19.07
N THR A 61 -6.79 -19.80 20.04
CA THR A 61 -8.21 -20.15 19.86
C THR A 61 -9.08 -18.90 19.58
N LEU A 62 -8.78 -17.77 20.22
CA LEU A 62 -9.46 -16.50 19.94
C LEU A 62 -9.09 -15.95 18.57
N ALA A 63 -7.81 -16.01 18.20
CA ALA A 63 -7.32 -15.54 16.90
C ALA A 63 -8.04 -16.25 15.76
N GLN A 64 -8.20 -17.58 15.84
CA GLN A 64 -8.91 -18.39 14.83
C GLN A 64 -10.41 -18.04 14.65
N GLN A 65 -11.03 -17.38 15.63
CA GLN A 65 -12.45 -16.97 15.56
C GLN A 65 -12.63 -15.51 15.12
N ALA A 66 -11.55 -14.73 15.09
CA ALA A 66 -11.57 -13.31 14.78
C ALA A 66 -11.00 -13.05 13.37
N PRO A 67 -11.46 -12.03 12.63
CA PRO A 67 -10.81 -11.63 11.38
C PRO A 67 -9.37 -11.15 11.58
N ALA A 68 -9.08 -10.55 12.75
CA ALA A 68 -7.74 -10.24 13.21
C ALA A 68 -7.76 -10.11 14.75
N LEU A 69 -6.63 -10.42 15.38
CA LEU A 69 -6.41 -10.22 16.82
C LEU A 69 -5.24 -9.26 17.05
N LEU A 70 -5.46 -8.25 17.88
CA LEU A 70 -4.40 -7.39 18.41
C LEU A 70 -3.95 -7.94 19.77
N LEU A 71 -2.67 -8.19 19.92
CA LEU A 71 -2.05 -8.55 21.20
C LEU A 71 -1.15 -7.40 21.64
N SER A 72 -1.41 -6.86 22.82
CA SER A 72 -0.56 -5.82 23.41
C SER A 72 0.05 -6.27 24.73
N VAL A 73 1.36 -6.09 24.87
CA VAL A 73 2.10 -6.36 26.12
C VAL A 73 3.06 -5.22 26.46
N PRO A 74 3.36 -4.96 27.74
CA PRO A 74 4.39 -3.98 28.12
C PRO A 74 5.78 -4.37 27.57
N ASP A 75 6.50 -3.40 27.01
CA ASP A 75 7.91 -3.56 26.65
C ASP A 75 8.79 -3.44 27.90
N ALA A 76 9.64 -4.43 28.14
CA ALA A 76 10.43 -4.51 29.38
C ALA A 76 11.38 -3.33 29.56
N GLU A 77 12.05 -2.89 28.49
CA GLU A 77 13.04 -1.81 28.56
C GLU A 77 12.39 -0.44 28.73
N ARG A 78 11.28 -0.19 28.01
CA ARG A 78 10.67 1.14 27.92
C ARG A 78 9.62 1.38 28.98
N SER A 79 8.90 0.35 29.39
CA SER A 79 7.92 0.45 30.48
C SER A 79 8.57 0.21 31.85
N GLY A 80 9.71 -0.50 31.90
CA GLY A 80 10.32 -0.97 33.14
C GLY A 80 9.53 -2.10 33.82
N VAL A 81 8.52 -2.66 33.14
CA VAL A 81 7.61 -3.70 33.63
C VAL A 81 7.52 -4.81 32.58
N GLY A 82 7.36 -6.05 33.03
CA GLY A 82 7.28 -7.21 32.14
C GLY A 82 8.65 -7.80 31.80
N ARG A 83 8.68 -8.68 30.80
CA ARG A 83 9.89 -9.38 30.34
C ARG A 83 10.09 -9.38 28.82
N TRP A 84 9.14 -8.82 28.08
CA TRP A 84 9.11 -8.90 26.62
C TRP A 84 9.90 -7.75 26.01
N SER A 85 10.86 -8.10 25.15
CA SER A 85 11.35 -7.25 24.07
C SER A 85 10.64 -7.60 22.76
N LEU A 86 10.73 -6.72 21.76
CA LEU A 86 10.21 -6.96 20.41
C LEU A 86 10.61 -8.34 19.85
N ASP A 87 11.91 -8.65 19.88
CA ASP A 87 12.44 -9.90 19.34
C ASP A 87 11.95 -11.11 20.14
N SER A 88 11.96 -11.02 21.48
CA SER A 88 11.51 -12.14 22.33
C SER A 88 10.02 -12.45 22.16
N LEU A 89 9.19 -11.42 21.98
CA LEU A 89 7.76 -11.58 21.75
C LEU A 89 7.51 -12.18 20.37
N GLN A 90 8.16 -11.65 19.32
CA GLN A 90 8.03 -12.18 17.97
C GLN A 90 8.45 -13.65 17.91
N ASN A 91 9.60 -14.00 18.48
CA ASN A 91 10.08 -15.38 18.50
C ASN A 91 9.11 -16.30 19.25
N SER A 92 8.63 -15.89 20.43
CA SER A 92 7.69 -16.69 21.21
C SER A 92 6.37 -16.93 20.46
N LEU A 93 5.82 -15.91 19.81
CA LEU A 93 4.61 -16.05 19.00
C LEU A 93 4.82 -17.03 17.83
N VAL A 94 5.91 -16.87 17.07
CA VAL A 94 6.22 -17.75 15.94
C VAL A 94 6.48 -19.19 16.38
N GLU A 95 7.23 -19.41 17.46
CA GLU A 95 7.48 -20.75 18.01
C GLU A 95 6.21 -21.45 18.49
N ASN A 96 5.18 -20.69 18.87
CA ASN A 96 3.88 -21.19 19.27
C ASN A 96 2.85 -21.22 18.12
N GLY A 97 3.30 -21.09 16.87
CA GLY A 97 2.46 -21.28 15.69
C GLY A 97 1.59 -20.10 15.31
N PHE A 98 1.87 -18.90 15.84
CA PHE A 98 1.17 -17.69 15.39
C PHE A 98 1.78 -17.16 14.10
N TYR A 99 0.91 -16.76 13.18
CA TYR A 99 1.30 -15.85 12.11
C TYR A 99 1.18 -14.40 12.56
N VAL A 100 2.32 -13.72 12.58
CA VAL A 100 2.42 -12.32 13.00
C VAL A 100 2.50 -11.45 11.75
N ASP A 101 1.38 -10.84 11.37
CA ASP A 101 1.28 -9.92 10.23
C ASP A 101 2.20 -8.70 10.45
N PHE A 102 2.11 -8.12 11.65
CA PHE A 102 2.92 -6.96 12.06
C PHE A 102 3.21 -7.02 13.56
N ILE A 103 4.39 -6.51 13.93
CA ILE A 103 4.74 -6.29 15.33
C ILE A 103 5.57 -5.02 15.47
N GLY A 104 5.33 -4.24 16.52
CA GLY A 104 6.08 -3.01 16.76
C GLY A 104 5.68 -2.29 18.04
N TYR A 105 6.18 -1.06 18.18
CA TYR A 105 5.90 -0.22 19.35
C TYR A 105 4.63 0.60 19.15
N ALA A 106 3.73 0.52 20.13
CA ALA A 106 2.54 1.34 20.25
C ALA A 106 2.64 2.27 21.47
N VAL A 107 1.80 3.31 21.48
CA VAL A 107 1.64 4.18 22.64
C VAL A 107 0.73 3.49 23.66
N GLY A 108 1.29 3.15 24.82
CA GLY A 108 0.59 2.51 25.92
C GLY A 108 -0.17 3.50 26.80
N ALA A 109 -0.74 2.97 27.90
CA ALA A 109 -1.48 3.76 28.88
C ALA A 109 -0.65 4.89 29.53
N SER A 110 0.68 4.76 29.55
CA SER A 110 1.57 5.83 30.06
C SER A 110 1.64 7.06 29.14
N GLY A 111 1.12 6.96 27.91
CA GLY A 111 1.30 7.96 26.86
C GLY A 111 2.68 7.91 26.18
N LYS A 112 3.54 6.95 26.53
CA LYS A 112 4.84 6.70 25.88
C LYS A 112 4.75 5.51 24.92
N ARG A 113 5.73 5.38 24.03
CA ARG A 113 5.90 4.21 23.17
C ARG A 113 6.53 3.04 23.94
N ASP A 114 5.80 2.48 24.90
CA ASP A 114 6.26 1.48 25.87
C ASP A 114 5.44 0.18 25.84
N THR A 115 4.58 0.03 24.84
CA THR A 115 3.77 -1.18 24.61
C THR A 115 4.20 -1.81 23.30
N LEU A 116 4.42 -3.12 23.30
CA LEU A 116 4.53 -3.92 22.10
C LEU A 116 3.12 -4.25 21.62
N LEU A 117 2.88 -4.10 20.32
CA LEU A 117 1.61 -4.46 19.67
C LEU A 117 1.92 -5.43 18.54
N ALA A 118 1.33 -6.61 18.59
CA ALA A 118 1.33 -7.60 17.52
C ALA A 118 -0.08 -7.68 16.89
N ILE A 119 -0.13 -7.84 15.57
CA ILE A 119 -1.33 -8.13 14.80
C ILE A 119 -1.21 -9.58 14.35
N LEU A 120 -2.14 -10.40 14.81
CA LEU A 120 -2.18 -11.84 14.55
C LEU A 120 -3.31 -12.12 13.55
N ASP A 121 -2.96 -12.74 12.42
CA ASP A 121 -3.94 -13.18 11.42
C ASP A 121 -4.39 -14.61 11.78
N PRO A 122 -5.70 -14.92 11.77
CA PRO A 122 -6.21 -16.30 11.90
C PRO A 122 -5.66 -17.27 10.85
N THR A 123 -5.27 -16.77 9.67
CA THR A 123 -4.92 -17.58 8.50
C THR A 123 -3.41 -17.76 8.35
N ASP A 124 -2.84 -18.67 9.15
CA ASP A 124 -1.45 -19.15 9.07
C ASP A 124 -1.07 -19.64 7.64
N THR A 125 -2.06 -19.96 6.81
CA THR A 125 -1.88 -20.56 5.49
C THR A 125 -1.63 -19.58 4.34
N LEU A 126 -1.97 -18.28 4.45
CA LEU A 126 -1.93 -17.36 3.30
C LEU A 126 -0.59 -16.66 3.11
N ALA A 127 0.12 -16.43 4.20
CA ALA A 127 1.37 -15.67 4.25
C ALA A 127 2.51 -16.17 3.36
N LYS A 128 2.49 -17.47 3.03
CA LYS A 128 3.54 -18.17 2.29
C LYS A 128 3.09 -18.63 0.91
N GLN A 129 1.89 -18.24 0.49
CA GLN A 129 1.38 -18.64 -0.82
C GLN A 129 1.94 -17.69 -1.87
N SER A 130 2.74 -18.24 -2.77
CA SER A 130 2.94 -17.63 -4.08
C SER A 130 1.61 -17.65 -4.82
N ALA A 131 1.33 -16.55 -5.50
CA ALA A 131 0.18 -16.47 -6.38
C ALA A 131 0.30 -17.52 -7.50
N PRO A 132 -0.81 -18.13 -7.93
CA PRO A 132 -0.83 -18.99 -9.12
C PRO A 132 -0.31 -18.27 -10.37
N ASP A 133 0.30 -19.01 -11.30
CA ASP A 133 0.83 -18.45 -12.56
C ASP A 133 -0.26 -17.80 -13.44
N ASP A 134 -1.53 -18.22 -13.28
CA ASP A 134 -2.68 -17.70 -14.01
C ASP A 134 -3.36 -16.51 -13.31
N PHE A 135 -2.95 -16.15 -12.09
CA PHE A 135 -3.39 -14.92 -11.44
C PHE A 135 -2.70 -13.73 -12.10
N ARG A 136 -3.46 -12.81 -12.69
CA ARG A 136 -2.92 -11.73 -13.51
C ARG A 136 -3.13 -10.37 -12.86
N VAL A 137 -2.02 -9.68 -12.62
CA VAL A 137 -2.00 -8.28 -12.17
C VAL A 137 -1.46 -7.39 -13.29
N VAL A 138 -2.24 -6.40 -13.72
CA VAL A 138 -1.84 -5.43 -14.74
C VAL A 138 -1.69 -4.02 -14.14
N ILE A 139 -0.52 -3.43 -14.34
CA ILE A 139 -0.21 -2.06 -13.99
C ILE A 139 -0.47 -1.16 -15.21
N PHE A 140 -1.30 -0.14 -15.06
CA PHE A 140 -1.40 0.96 -16.02
C PHE A 140 -0.38 2.04 -15.66
N LEU A 141 0.78 1.98 -16.33
CA LEU A 141 1.89 2.90 -16.12
C LEU A 141 1.71 4.14 -17.01
N THR A 142 1.32 5.26 -16.41
CA THR A 142 1.24 6.54 -17.12
C THR A 142 2.58 7.27 -17.06
N VAL A 143 3.04 7.76 -18.21
CA VAL A 143 4.37 8.37 -18.31
C VAL A 143 4.39 9.60 -19.21
N TYR A 144 5.23 10.55 -18.86
CA TYR A 144 5.58 11.68 -19.72
C TYR A 144 6.98 12.22 -19.40
N ASN A 145 7.89 12.13 -20.37
CA ASN A 145 9.27 12.61 -20.27
C ASN A 145 10.01 12.11 -19.00
N GLU A 146 10.08 10.80 -18.87
CA GLU A 146 10.74 10.10 -17.76
C GLU A 146 11.86 9.17 -18.30
N ALA A 147 12.55 9.60 -19.37
CA ALA A 147 13.62 8.83 -20.01
C ALA A 147 14.84 8.61 -19.12
N ASP A 148 14.91 9.21 -17.94
CA ASP A 148 15.93 8.98 -16.93
C ASP A 148 15.57 7.84 -15.95
N ILE A 149 14.30 7.40 -15.89
CA ILE A 149 13.82 6.39 -14.93
C ILE A 149 12.90 5.31 -15.52
N ILE A 150 12.42 5.43 -16.75
CA ILE A 150 11.47 4.46 -17.32
C ILE A 150 11.99 3.01 -17.30
N THR A 151 13.25 2.77 -17.70
CA THR A 151 13.87 1.44 -17.69
C THR A 151 14.01 0.85 -16.28
N PRO A 152 14.58 1.55 -15.27
CA PRO A 152 14.62 1.01 -13.91
C PRO A 152 13.22 0.82 -13.31
N THR A 153 12.25 1.70 -13.59
CA THR A 153 10.85 1.52 -13.15
C THR A 153 10.24 0.25 -13.75
N LEU A 154 10.36 0.04 -15.06
CA LEU A 154 9.87 -1.19 -15.71
C LEU A 154 10.58 -2.43 -15.18
N THR A 155 11.90 -2.36 -15.00
CA THR A 155 12.70 -3.48 -14.46
C THR A 155 12.24 -3.85 -13.05
N TYR A 156 11.94 -2.86 -12.21
CA TYR A 156 11.35 -3.07 -10.89
C TYR A 156 9.98 -3.75 -10.99
N LEU A 157 9.04 -3.19 -11.77
CA LEU A 157 7.70 -3.77 -11.90
C LEU A 157 7.73 -5.21 -12.41
N ILE A 158 8.57 -5.50 -13.41
CA ILE A 158 8.76 -6.85 -13.93
C ILE A 158 9.30 -7.79 -12.84
N SER A 159 10.25 -7.33 -12.02
CA SER A 159 10.78 -8.13 -10.91
C SER A 159 9.77 -8.36 -9.78
N GLN A 160 8.75 -7.51 -9.68
CA GLN A 160 7.60 -7.71 -8.78
C GLN A 160 6.56 -8.71 -9.31
N GLY A 161 6.79 -9.33 -10.47
CA GLY A 161 5.92 -10.35 -11.05
C GLY A 161 4.64 -9.82 -11.70
N VAL A 162 4.52 -8.51 -11.92
CA VAL A 162 3.33 -7.89 -12.51
C VAL A 162 3.51 -7.58 -14.00
N GLN A 163 2.39 -7.53 -14.73
CA GLN A 163 2.37 -7.13 -16.13
C GLN A 163 2.17 -5.61 -16.25
N VAL A 164 2.74 -4.98 -17.27
CA VAL A 164 2.69 -3.52 -17.43
C VAL A 164 2.09 -3.12 -18.79
N TYR A 165 1.06 -2.28 -18.75
CA TYR A 165 0.53 -1.55 -19.89
C TYR A 165 1.01 -0.11 -19.78
N VAL A 166 1.83 0.35 -20.72
CA VAL A 166 2.40 1.71 -20.70
C VAL A 166 1.54 2.66 -21.53
N ILE A 167 1.17 3.78 -20.92
CA ILE A 167 0.42 4.87 -21.54
C ILE A 167 1.32 6.09 -21.57
N ASP A 168 1.94 6.33 -22.73
CA ASP A 168 2.82 7.46 -22.94
C ASP A 168 2.02 8.69 -23.38
N ASN A 169 2.15 9.80 -22.66
CA ASN A 169 1.45 11.03 -22.99
C ASN A 169 2.21 11.86 -24.05
N TRP A 170 2.71 11.22 -25.11
CA TRP A 170 3.51 11.82 -26.17
C TRP A 170 4.85 12.39 -25.71
N SER A 171 5.64 11.57 -25.00
CA SER A 171 7.00 11.95 -24.61
C SER A 171 7.89 12.23 -25.83
N ASP A 172 8.84 13.14 -25.68
CA ASP A 172 9.78 13.58 -26.72
C ASP A 172 11.25 13.38 -26.36
N ASP A 173 11.52 12.74 -25.22
CA ASP A 173 12.86 12.53 -24.65
C ASP A 173 13.40 11.10 -24.83
N GLY A 174 12.68 10.25 -25.57
CA GLY A 174 13.03 8.84 -25.77
C GLY A 174 12.33 7.87 -24.80
N THR A 175 11.46 8.36 -23.90
CA THR A 175 10.72 7.51 -22.95
C THR A 175 9.92 6.41 -23.66
N TYR A 176 9.17 6.77 -24.71
CA TYR A 176 8.31 5.85 -25.46
C TYR A 176 9.13 4.72 -26.09
N GLU A 177 10.23 5.08 -26.76
CA GLU A 177 11.11 4.15 -27.46
C GLU A 177 11.81 3.21 -26.48
N GLN A 178 12.19 3.70 -25.29
CA GLN A 178 12.74 2.85 -24.22
C GLN A 178 11.69 1.86 -23.71
N ALA A 179 10.46 2.32 -23.42
CA ALA A 179 9.39 1.43 -22.95
C ALA A 179 9.06 0.32 -23.96
N GLN A 180 9.06 0.62 -25.26
CA GLN A 180 8.82 -0.37 -26.31
C GLN A 180 9.82 -1.55 -26.29
N GLN A 181 11.06 -1.33 -25.86
CA GLN A 181 12.09 -2.38 -25.81
C GLN A 181 11.77 -3.49 -24.80
N HIS A 182 10.84 -3.24 -23.88
CA HIS A 182 10.41 -4.20 -22.85
C HIS A 182 9.16 -5.01 -23.24
N ILE A 183 8.55 -4.75 -24.41
CA ILE A 183 7.39 -5.50 -24.90
C ILE A 183 7.73 -7.00 -24.96
N GLY A 184 6.86 -7.84 -24.41
CA GLY A 184 7.05 -9.29 -24.32
C GLY A 184 8.00 -9.74 -23.20
N ARG A 185 8.52 -8.82 -22.38
CA ARG A 185 9.35 -9.10 -21.20
C ARG A 185 8.68 -8.61 -19.91
N GLY A 186 7.35 -8.69 -19.86
CA GLY A 186 6.50 -8.19 -18.78
C GLY A 186 5.72 -6.91 -19.14
N VAL A 187 6.19 -6.11 -20.11
CA VAL A 187 5.35 -5.10 -20.75
C VAL A 187 4.46 -5.78 -21.78
N ILE A 188 3.14 -5.62 -21.63
CA ILE A 188 2.12 -6.24 -22.50
C ILE A 188 1.69 -5.31 -23.64
N ALA A 189 1.80 -3.99 -23.44
CA ALA A 189 1.48 -2.99 -24.46
C ALA A 189 2.16 -1.66 -24.13
N VAL A 190 2.41 -0.86 -25.17
CA VAL A 190 2.87 0.52 -25.08
C VAL A 190 2.08 1.33 -26.11
N GLU A 191 1.36 2.34 -25.66
CA GLU A 191 0.59 3.23 -26.54
C GLU A 191 0.96 4.69 -26.29
N ARG A 192 0.61 5.54 -27.26
CA ARG A 192 0.58 6.99 -27.06
C ARG A 192 -0.85 7.46 -26.90
N PHE A 193 -1.12 8.31 -25.92
CA PHE A 193 -2.43 8.88 -25.64
C PHE A 193 -2.33 10.39 -25.38
N PRO A 194 -3.28 11.23 -25.82
CA PRO A 194 -4.49 10.89 -26.59
C PRO A 194 -4.20 10.55 -28.06
N GLN A 195 -5.16 9.90 -28.72
CA GLN A 195 -5.17 9.68 -30.17
C GLN A 195 -6.34 10.42 -30.82
N PRO A 196 -6.14 11.15 -31.94
CA PRO A 196 -4.85 11.41 -32.59
C PRO A 196 -3.95 12.32 -31.75
N GLN A 197 -2.67 12.46 -32.16
CA GLN A 197 -1.76 13.41 -31.52
C GLN A 197 -2.38 14.82 -31.50
N PRO A 198 -2.40 15.50 -30.36
CA PRO A 198 -2.94 16.84 -30.30
C PRO A 198 -2.01 17.84 -31.02
N GLU A 199 -2.59 18.77 -31.79
CA GLU A 199 -1.83 19.85 -32.44
C GLU A 199 -1.14 20.78 -31.42
N GLN A 200 -1.76 20.96 -30.25
CA GLN A 200 -1.22 21.67 -29.10
C GLN A 200 -1.31 20.78 -27.86
N HIS A 201 -0.18 20.59 -27.19
CA HIS A 201 -0.14 19.71 -26.03
C HIS A 201 -0.71 20.39 -24.79
N THR A 202 -2.01 20.21 -24.56
CA THR A 202 -2.65 20.53 -23.27
C THR A 202 -2.84 19.23 -22.52
N PHE A 203 -2.22 19.09 -21.35
CA PHE A 203 -2.36 17.90 -20.53
C PHE A 203 -3.73 17.89 -19.86
N SER A 204 -4.44 16.76 -19.94
CA SER A 204 -5.68 16.53 -19.20
C SER A 204 -5.56 15.25 -18.38
N LEU A 205 -5.41 15.41 -17.07
CA LEU A 205 -5.38 14.28 -16.15
C LEU A 205 -6.74 13.56 -16.16
N PHE A 206 -7.84 14.29 -16.29
CA PHE A 206 -9.17 13.68 -16.31
C PHE A 206 -9.33 12.71 -17.48
N HIS A 207 -8.97 13.12 -18.70
CA HIS A 207 -9.07 12.25 -19.87
C HIS A 207 -8.10 11.07 -19.82
N LEU A 208 -6.88 11.28 -19.31
CA LEU A 208 -5.93 10.18 -19.11
C LEU A 208 -6.50 9.14 -18.12
N MET A 209 -7.10 9.58 -17.02
CA MET A 209 -7.71 8.67 -16.05
C MET A 209 -8.97 7.99 -16.59
N LYS A 210 -9.78 8.69 -17.40
CA LYS A 210 -10.91 8.08 -18.13
C LYS A 210 -10.44 6.97 -19.06
N HIS A 211 -9.32 7.17 -19.74
CA HIS A 211 -8.73 6.16 -20.61
C HIS A 211 -8.25 4.94 -19.81
N VAL A 212 -7.65 5.13 -18.63
CA VAL A 212 -7.33 4.02 -17.71
C VAL A 212 -8.58 3.23 -17.30
N GLU A 213 -9.70 3.90 -17.02
CA GLU A 213 -10.98 3.23 -16.73
C GLU A 213 -11.51 2.41 -17.90
N GLU A 214 -11.29 2.87 -19.14
CA GLU A 214 -11.69 2.18 -20.37
C GLU A 214 -10.81 0.96 -20.63
N LEU A 215 -9.49 1.10 -20.47
CA LEU A 215 -8.54 -0.01 -20.59
C LEU A 215 -8.82 -1.11 -19.56
N ALA A 216 -9.16 -0.74 -18.32
CA ALA A 216 -9.53 -1.71 -17.27
C ALA A 216 -10.76 -2.57 -17.62
N GLN A 217 -11.59 -2.15 -18.58
CA GLN A 217 -12.72 -2.94 -19.09
C GLN A 217 -12.35 -3.81 -20.29
N GLN A 218 -11.23 -3.53 -20.96
CA GLN A 218 -10.80 -4.19 -22.19
C GLN A 218 -9.69 -5.22 -21.95
N VAL A 219 -8.82 -4.96 -20.97
CA VAL A 219 -7.72 -5.85 -20.62
C VAL A 219 -8.23 -6.96 -19.71
N GLU A 220 -7.93 -8.21 -20.04
CA GLU A 220 -8.22 -9.36 -19.18
C GLU A 220 -7.13 -9.50 -18.11
N ALA A 221 -7.50 -9.26 -16.86
CA ALA A 221 -6.68 -9.47 -15.67
C ALA A 221 -7.57 -9.62 -14.43
N ASP A 222 -7.04 -10.19 -13.35
CA ASP A 222 -7.72 -10.32 -12.06
C ASP A 222 -7.65 -9.02 -11.25
N TRP A 223 -6.54 -8.30 -11.38
CA TRP A 223 -6.29 -7.05 -10.66
C TRP A 223 -5.63 -6.01 -11.55
N PHE A 224 -5.92 -4.75 -11.23
CA PHE A 224 -5.35 -3.59 -11.88
C PHE A 224 -4.76 -2.62 -10.87
N MET A 225 -3.83 -1.79 -11.34
CA MET A 225 -3.32 -0.67 -10.55
C MET A 225 -2.91 0.50 -11.44
N HIS A 226 -3.33 1.70 -11.05
CA HIS A 226 -2.83 2.94 -11.64
C HIS A 226 -1.48 3.32 -11.04
N TYR A 227 -0.54 3.73 -11.89
CA TYR A 227 0.85 3.85 -11.51
C TYR A 227 1.55 5.00 -12.25
N ASP A 228 2.20 5.89 -11.51
CA ASP A 228 3.02 6.97 -12.06
C ASP A 228 4.48 6.52 -12.16
N CYS A 229 5.19 6.87 -13.24
CA CYS A 229 6.54 6.35 -13.50
C CYS A 229 7.60 6.74 -12.46
N ASP A 230 7.36 7.81 -11.69
CA ASP A 230 8.19 8.27 -10.58
C ASP A 230 7.77 7.70 -9.22
N GLU A 231 7.00 6.60 -9.19
CA GLU A 231 6.59 5.89 -7.98
C GLU A 231 7.23 4.49 -7.90
N ILE A 232 7.51 4.03 -6.67
CA ILE A 232 7.79 2.62 -6.32
C ILE A 232 6.74 2.19 -5.31
N ARG A 233 6.02 1.10 -5.60
CA ARG A 233 5.03 0.52 -4.69
C ARG A 233 5.53 -0.78 -4.11
N GLU A 234 5.52 -0.90 -2.79
CA GLU A 234 5.99 -2.07 -2.07
C GLU A 234 4.83 -2.67 -1.27
N ALA A 235 4.81 -4.00 -1.19
CA ALA A 235 3.88 -4.72 -0.32
C ALA A 235 4.03 -4.26 1.14
N CYS A 236 2.97 -4.41 1.94
CA CYS A 236 3.08 -4.16 3.38
C CYS A 236 3.92 -5.22 4.11
N TRP A 237 4.14 -6.38 3.50
CA TRP A 237 4.98 -7.45 4.03
C TRP A 237 6.39 -7.40 3.45
N HIS A 238 7.38 -7.70 4.29
CA HIS A 238 8.78 -7.75 3.88
C HIS A 238 9.03 -8.93 2.93
N ASP A 239 9.88 -8.72 1.92
CA ASP A 239 10.28 -9.73 0.94
C ASP A 239 9.13 -10.42 0.17
N VAL A 240 7.96 -9.79 0.11
CA VAL A 240 6.83 -10.26 -0.70
C VAL A 240 6.70 -9.40 -1.95
N SER A 241 6.64 -10.04 -3.12
CA SER A 241 6.44 -9.37 -4.40
C SER A 241 5.06 -8.68 -4.44
N LEU A 242 4.89 -7.63 -5.25
CA LEU A 242 3.55 -7.04 -5.45
C LEU A 242 2.53 -8.08 -5.94
N HIS A 243 2.94 -8.97 -6.83
CA HIS A 243 2.08 -10.03 -7.37
C HIS A 243 1.54 -10.93 -6.26
N ASP A 244 2.42 -11.49 -5.42
CA ASP A 244 2.04 -12.37 -4.32
C ASP A 244 1.25 -11.63 -3.24
N ALA A 245 1.64 -10.39 -2.92
CA ALA A 245 0.95 -9.58 -1.94
C ALA A 245 -0.49 -9.26 -2.37
N ILE A 246 -0.71 -8.94 -3.66
CA ILE A 246 -2.06 -8.68 -4.19
C ILE A 246 -2.90 -9.96 -4.15
N TYR A 247 -2.32 -11.12 -4.47
CA TYR A 247 -3.02 -12.40 -4.30
C TYR A 247 -3.40 -12.67 -2.84
N GLN A 248 -2.51 -12.40 -1.89
CA GLN A 248 -2.84 -12.53 -0.46
C GLN A 248 -3.97 -11.57 -0.04
N VAL A 249 -4.02 -10.36 -0.59
CA VAL A 249 -5.15 -9.43 -0.39
C VAL A 249 -6.44 -10.00 -0.97
N ASP A 250 -6.37 -10.59 -2.16
CA ASP A 250 -7.48 -11.25 -2.85
C ASP A 250 -8.07 -12.41 -2.04
N GLN A 251 -7.20 -13.29 -1.52
CA GLN A 251 -7.60 -14.45 -0.72
C GLN A 251 -8.25 -14.06 0.61
N ARG A 252 -7.93 -12.87 1.14
CA ARG A 252 -8.59 -12.28 2.31
C ARG A 252 -9.93 -11.60 1.96
N GLY A 253 -10.34 -11.64 0.69
CA GLY A 253 -11.62 -11.15 0.20
C GLY A 253 -11.69 -9.63 0.04
N PHE A 254 -10.55 -8.94 0.07
CA PHE A 254 -10.48 -7.51 -0.20
C PHE A 254 -10.36 -7.26 -1.70
N THR A 255 -10.81 -6.10 -2.15
CA THR A 255 -10.90 -5.77 -3.58
C THR A 255 -10.22 -4.45 -3.94
N ALA A 256 -9.64 -3.74 -2.97
CA ALA A 256 -8.88 -2.53 -3.21
C ALA A 256 -7.71 -2.36 -2.25
N ILE A 257 -6.63 -1.71 -2.70
CA ILE A 257 -5.40 -1.47 -1.92
C ILE A 257 -5.14 0.02 -1.80
N ASP A 258 -5.00 0.48 -0.55
CA ASP A 258 -4.59 1.83 -0.19
C ASP A 258 -3.08 1.88 0.09
N HIS A 259 -2.48 3.05 -0.07
CA HIS A 259 -1.04 3.23 0.11
C HIS A 259 -0.72 4.36 1.10
N THR A 260 0.42 4.22 1.77
CA THR A 260 1.08 5.28 2.52
C THR A 260 2.14 5.91 1.64
N VAL A 261 2.06 7.22 1.40
CA VAL A 261 3.07 7.93 0.60
C VAL A 261 4.22 8.42 1.46
N ILE A 262 5.44 8.16 1.00
CA ILE A 262 6.66 8.85 1.44
C ILE A 262 7.35 9.47 0.24
N ASN A 263 7.76 10.74 0.36
CA ASN A 263 8.38 11.47 -0.73
C ASN A 263 9.89 11.48 -0.56
N PHE A 264 10.61 11.25 -1.65
CA PHE A 264 12.06 11.30 -1.73
C PHE A 264 12.45 12.49 -2.60
N GLU A 265 12.90 13.56 -1.95
CA GLU A 265 13.41 14.75 -2.63
C GLU A 265 14.93 14.64 -2.81
N PRO A 266 15.50 15.17 -3.91
CA PRO A 266 16.94 15.16 -4.12
C PRO A 266 17.64 16.02 -3.07
N VAL A 267 18.66 15.46 -2.42
CA VAL A 267 19.52 16.18 -1.45
C VAL A 267 20.82 16.71 -2.10
N ASP A 268 21.12 16.23 -3.30
CA ASP A 268 22.21 16.65 -4.17
C ASP A 268 21.83 16.44 -5.65
N ASP A 269 22.77 16.67 -6.57
CA ASP A 269 22.54 16.59 -8.02
C ASP A 269 23.41 15.47 -8.66
N THR A 270 23.68 14.39 -7.91
CA THR A 270 24.62 13.32 -8.31
C THR A 270 23.96 12.05 -8.88
N TYR A 271 22.63 12.03 -8.96
CA TYR A 271 21.90 10.93 -9.59
C TYR A 271 22.33 10.72 -11.03
N GLN A 272 22.60 9.47 -11.39
CA GLN A 272 22.93 9.06 -12.75
C GLN A 272 21.67 8.49 -13.41
N PRO A 273 21.20 9.06 -14.55
CA PRO A 273 20.06 8.52 -15.27
C PRO A 273 20.20 7.03 -15.56
N GLN A 274 19.07 6.32 -15.60
CA GLN A 274 18.97 4.89 -15.89
C GLN A 274 19.61 3.97 -14.84
N THR A 275 19.93 4.50 -13.66
CA THR A 275 20.37 3.71 -12.51
C THR A 275 19.23 3.53 -11.50
N ASP A 276 19.45 2.71 -10.48
CA ASP A 276 18.48 2.50 -9.40
C ASP A 276 18.30 3.79 -8.57
N PHE A 277 17.26 4.55 -8.90
CA PHE A 277 16.91 5.78 -8.18
C PHE A 277 16.47 5.49 -6.74
N ALA A 278 15.92 4.31 -6.44
CA ALA A 278 15.53 3.93 -5.09
C ALA A 278 16.73 3.69 -4.17
N ALA A 279 17.84 3.19 -4.74
CA ALA A 279 19.11 3.03 -4.05
C ALA A 279 19.87 4.36 -3.87
N HIS A 280 19.64 5.32 -4.76
CA HIS A 280 20.24 6.65 -4.72
C HIS A 280 19.53 7.58 -3.71
N PHE A 281 18.21 7.76 -3.83
CA PHE A 281 17.44 8.65 -2.96
C PHE A 281 17.01 7.92 -1.69
N ARG A 282 17.66 8.25 -0.56
CA ARG A 282 17.47 7.54 0.74
C ARG A 282 16.80 8.37 1.83
N HIS A 283 16.66 9.68 1.63
CA HIS A 283 16.04 10.58 2.58
C HIS A 283 14.60 10.85 2.17
N TYR A 284 13.66 10.70 3.11
CA TYR A 284 12.24 10.87 2.83
C TYR A 284 11.53 11.70 3.89
N ASP A 285 10.37 12.23 3.51
CA ASP A 285 9.37 12.76 4.43
C ASP A 285 8.01 12.09 4.26
N PHE A 286 7.22 12.13 5.32
CA PHE A 286 5.78 11.90 5.24
C PHE A 286 5.17 13.20 4.72
N GLY A 287 4.74 13.18 3.46
CA GLY A 287 4.18 14.36 2.82
C GLY A 287 3.00 14.94 3.62
N ARG A 288 2.79 16.25 3.52
CA ARG A 288 1.86 16.97 4.42
C ARG A 288 0.48 17.24 3.83
N ARG A 289 0.26 16.86 2.57
CA ARG A 289 -0.98 17.19 1.85
C ARG A 289 -2.04 16.12 2.10
N PRO A 290 -3.32 16.50 2.34
CA PRO A 290 -4.41 15.55 2.59
C PRO A 290 -4.51 14.43 1.54
N GLY A 291 -4.29 14.75 0.27
CA GLY A 291 -4.33 13.78 -0.83
C GLY A 291 -3.28 12.66 -0.74
N LEU A 292 -2.19 12.85 0.01
CA LEU A 292 -1.14 11.84 0.19
C LEU A 292 -1.52 10.75 1.21
N PHE A 293 -2.57 10.98 2.01
CA PHE A 293 -3.01 10.03 3.03
C PHE A 293 -4.08 9.04 2.54
N ARG A 294 -4.55 9.17 1.29
CA ARG A 294 -5.49 8.24 0.66
C ARG A 294 -5.11 8.04 -0.81
N GLN A 295 -4.53 6.88 -1.09
CA GLN A 295 -3.97 6.47 -2.39
C GLN A 295 -4.49 5.08 -2.74
N ILE A 296 -5.81 4.99 -2.96
CA ILE A 296 -6.48 3.75 -3.32
C ILE A 296 -6.37 3.61 -4.84
N LYS A 297 -5.26 3.02 -5.27
CA LYS A 297 -4.81 2.96 -6.67
C LYS A 297 -4.76 1.55 -7.23
N GLY A 298 -4.93 0.51 -6.40
CA GLY A 298 -5.06 -0.89 -6.84
C GLY A 298 -6.48 -1.42 -6.61
N TRP A 299 -7.03 -2.18 -7.56
CA TRP A 299 -8.37 -2.74 -7.47
C TRP A 299 -8.51 -4.09 -8.17
N LYS A 300 -9.37 -4.95 -7.64
CA LYS A 300 -9.79 -6.21 -8.24
C LYS A 300 -10.71 -5.95 -9.42
N ASN A 301 -10.55 -6.72 -10.49
CA ASN A 301 -11.49 -6.76 -11.59
C ASN A 301 -12.74 -7.55 -11.20
N LEU A 302 -13.81 -6.83 -10.84
CA LEU A 302 -15.11 -7.44 -10.54
C LEU A 302 -16.05 -7.45 -11.76
N GLY A 303 -15.56 -7.08 -12.96
CA GLY A 303 -16.40 -6.93 -14.14
C GLY A 303 -17.37 -5.75 -14.08
N VAL A 304 -17.15 -4.78 -13.18
CA VAL A 304 -17.96 -3.57 -13.02
C VAL A 304 -17.17 -2.32 -13.41
N PRO A 305 -17.82 -1.26 -13.91
CA PRO A 305 -17.15 0.01 -14.18
C PRO A 305 -16.50 0.61 -12.92
N VAL A 306 -15.31 1.19 -13.10
CA VAL A 306 -14.59 1.91 -12.04
C VAL A 306 -14.54 3.42 -12.32
N ASN A 307 -14.46 4.22 -11.27
CA ASN A 307 -14.29 5.67 -11.34
C ASN A 307 -13.00 6.07 -10.64
N LEU A 308 -11.98 6.37 -11.44
CA LEU A 308 -10.66 6.84 -11.05
C LEU A 308 -10.48 8.33 -11.38
N ALA A 309 -11.05 8.79 -12.49
CA ALA A 309 -10.91 10.14 -13.02
C ALA A 309 -11.47 11.21 -12.09
N ALA A 310 -12.57 10.95 -11.39
CA ALA A 310 -13.19 11.94 -10.49
C ALA A 310 -12.33 12.28 -9.26
N LYS A 311 -11.24 11.55 -9.02
CA LYS A 311 -10.28 11.80 -7.95
C LYS A 311 -8.84 11.94 -8.44
N GLY A 312 -8.66 12.25 -9.73
CA GLY A 312 -7.35 12.53 -10.32
C GLY A 312 -6.37 11.37 -10.15
N GLY A 313 -6.85 10.13 -10.22
CA GLY A 313 -5.97 8.97 -10.09
C GLY A 313 -5.62 8.55 -8.67
N HIS A 314 -6.03 9.29 -7.62
CA HIS A 314 -5.64 8.97 -6.23
C HIS A 314 -6.59 7.97 -5.54
N HIS A 315 -7.82 7.81 -6.04
CA HIS A 315 -8.84 7.03 -5.35
C HIS A 315 -9.86 6.49 -6.34
N VAL A 316 -9.70 5.21 -6.69
CA VAL A 316 -10.68 4.44 -7.45
C VAL A 316 -11.94 4.18 -6.63
N ARG A 317 -13.10 4.19 -7.29
CA ARG A 317 -14.40 3.86 -6.70
C ARG A 317 -15.17 2.92 -7.60
N PHE A 318 -15.76 1.88 -7.03
CA PHE A 318 -16.56 0.89 -7.75
C PHE A 318 -17.47 0.13 -6.77
N GLU A 319 -18.47 -0.55 -7.30
CA GLU A 319 -19.36 -1.41 -6.50
C GLU A 319 -18.61 -2.65 -5.99
N GLY A 320 -18.84 -3.05 -4.74
CA GLY A 320 -18.13 -4.18 -4.13
C GLY A 320 -16.73 -3.85 -3.62
N MET A 321 -16.36 -2.56 -3.57
CA MET A 321 -15.06 -2.13 -3.04
C MET A 321 -14.90 -2.44 -1.54
N ARG A 322 -13.89 -3.23 -1.20
CA ARG A 322 -13.43 -3.55 0.15
C ARG A 322 -11.95 -3.24 0.23
N VAL A 323 -11.61 -2.17 0.94
CA VAL A 323 -10.23 -1.68 1.03
C VAL A 323 -9.47 -2.49 2.08
N PHE A 324 -8.34 -3.06 1.68
CA PHE A 324 -7.44 -3.78 2.57
C PHE A 324 -6.98 -2.89 3.75
N PRO A 325 -7.04 -3.37 5.01
CA PRO A 325 -6.73 -2.56 6.18
C PRO A 325 -5.27 -2.12 6.26
N TYR A 326 -4.34 -2.94 5.75
CA TYR A 326 -2.91 -2.67 5.84
C TYR A 326 -2.44 -1.97 4.57
N LYS A 327 -1.94 -0.74 4.72
CA LYS A 327 -1.54 0.06 3.57
C LYS A 327 -0.22 -0.44 3.00
N PHE A 328 -0.15 -0.52 1.68
CA PHE A 328 1.10 -0.73 0.97
C PHE A 328 1.95 0.55 1.04
N LEU A 329 3.25 0.45 0.81
CA LEU A 329 4.12 1.62 0.78
C LEU A 329 4.20 2.18 -0.64
N LEU A 330 4.18 3.50 -0.78
CA LEU A 330 4.41 4.21 -2.03
C LEU A 330 5.56 5.19 -1.81
N ARG A 331 6.71 4.89 -2.42
CA ARG A 331 7.88 5.75 -2.48
C ARG A 331 7.76 6.64 -3.72
N HIS A 332 7.72 7.95 -3.55
CA HIS A 332 7.48 8.89 -4.64
C HIS A 332 8.71 9.77 -4.88
N TYR A 333 9.16 9.86 -6.13
CA TYR A 333 10.41 10.51 -6.56
C TYR A 333 10.14 11.63 -7.57
N PRO A 334 9.40 12.68 -7.16
CA PRO A 334 8.85 13.67 -8.08
C PRO A 334 9.93 14.42 -8.89
N LEU A 335 11.12 14.58 -8.29
CA LEU A 335 12.27 15.32 -8.82
C LEU A 335 13.55 14.50 -8.62
N ARG A 336 14.48 14.54 -9.58
CA ARG A 336 15.73 13.75 -9.54
C ARG A 336 17.00 14.53 -9.80
N SER A 337 16.90 15.69 -10.45
CA SER A 337 18.02 16.61 -10.63
C SER A 337 17.49 18.04 -10.74
N LYS A 338 18.36 19.03 -10.55
CA LYS A 338 17.97 20.44 -10.72
C LYS A 338 17.51 20.73 -12.15
N ALA A 339 18.22 20.19 -13.14
CA ALA A 339 17.90 20.38 -14.54
C ALA A 339 16.53 19.77 -14.88
N GLN A 340 16.30 18.53 -14.45
CA GLN A 340 15.04 17.82 -14.63
C GLN A 340 13.88 18.54 -13.92
N ALA A 341 14.08 19.00 -12.68
CA ALA A 341 13.06 19.71 -11.91
C ALA A 341 12.63 21.01 -12.61
N VAL A 342 13.58 21.80 -13.10
CA VAL A 342 13.29 23.05 -13.83
C VAL A 342 12.52 22.77 -15.12
N ALA A 343 12.91 21.73 -15.87
CA ALA A 343 12.22 21.32 -17.09
C ALA A 343 10.76 20.89 -16.79
N LYS A 344 10.58 19.95 -15.85
CA LYS A 344 9.26 19.42 -15.44
C LYS A 344 8.33 20.53 -14.95
N ILE A 345 8.83 21.48 -14.16
CA ILE A 345 8.01 22.62 -13.67
C ILE A 345 7.59 23.55 -14.82
N ARG A 346 8.53 23.95 -15.70
CA ARG A 346 8.22 24.84 -16.83
C ARG A 346 7.22 24.20 -17.78
N GLN A 347 7.41 22.93 -18.06
CA GLN A 347 6.51 22.15 -18.92
C GLN A 347 5.10 22.06 -18.31
N ARG A 348 4.97 21.74 -17.01
CA ARG A 348 3.67 21.76 -16.29
C ARG A 348 3.01 23.14 -16.29
N GLN A 349 3.79 24.21 -16.39
CA GLN A 349 3.25 25.57 -16.53
C GLN A 349 2.71 25.84 -17.93
N GLN A 350 3.38 25.36 -18.97
CA GLN A 350 3.01 25.55 -20.37
C GLN A 350 1.81 24.68 -20.78
N GLN A 351 1.77 23.43 -20.33
CA GLN A 351 0.75 22.44 -20.71
C GLN A 351 -0.49 22.47 -19.80
N SER A 352 -0.56 23.40 -18.86
CA SER A 352 -1.63 23.36 -17.86
C SER A 352 -2.98 23.61 -18.46
N ASN A 353 -3.93 22.72 -18.15
CA ASN A 353 -5.32 22.94 -18.41
C ASN A 353 -5.93 23.88 -17.34
N PRO A 354 -6.38 25.10 -17.71
CA PRO A 354 -6.96 26.05 -16.75
C PRO A 354 -8.20 25.50 -16.05
N ALA A 355 -8.98 24.66 -16.73
CA ALA A 355 -10.18 24.06 -16.17
C ALA A 355 -9.83 23.07 -15.06
N GLU A 356 -8.80 22.24 -15.24
CA GLU A 356 -8.35 21.29 -14.20
C GLU A 356 -7.70 22.01 -13.01
N ARG A 357 -6.88 23.05 -13.25
CA ARG A 357 -6.31 23.86 -12.17
C ARG A 357 -7.36 24.54 -11.29
N ALA A 358 -8.52 24.89 -11.84
CA ALA A 358 -9.61 25.48 -11.07
C ALA A 358 -10.28 24.49 -10.09
N HIS A 359 -10.06 23.18 -10.27
CA HIS A 359 -10.65 22.14 -9.44
C HIS A 359 -9.76 21.68 -8.28
N GLY A 360 -8.54 22.24 -8.15
CA GLY A 360 -7.64 22.05 -7.01
C GLY A 360 -6.38 21.24 -7.34
#